data_AF-A0A928XCQ7-F1
#
_entry.id   AF-A0A928XCQ7-F1
#
_cell.length_a   1.000
_cell.length_b   1.000
_cell.length_c   1.000
_cell.angle_alpha   90.00
_cell.angle_beta   90.00
_cell.angle_gamma   90.00
#
_symmetry.space_group_name_H-M   'P 1'
#
loop_
_entity.id
_entity.type
_entity.pdbx_description
1 polymer ?
#
loop_
_entity_poly.entity_id
_entity_poly.type
_entity_poly.pdbx_seq_one_letter_code
_entity_poly.pdbx_strand_id
1 'polypeptide(L)' 'MIDTEQEYREAKARVKEAETRITEQGARLRSAGLAEDEIKRVIDPLKSFYLGLKEEVEEYEQRRA' A
#
# COMPACT_ATOMS: atom_id res chain seq x y z
N MET A 1 1.10 -13.03 9.44
CA MET A 1 2.22 -12.76 10.39
C MET A 1 3.53 -12.98 9.67
N ILE A 2 4.41 -12.00 9.79
CA ILE A 2 5.79 -12.05 9.31
C ILE A 2 6.67 -12.50 10.47
N ASP A 3 7.45 -13.58 10.30
CA ASP A 3 8.24 -14.16 11.39
C ASP A 3 9.74 -14.23 11.05
N THR A 4 10.11 -14.03 9.79
CA THR A 4 11.50 -14.05 9.33
C THR A 4 11.91 -12.75 8.61
N GLU A 5 13.22 -12.48 8.58
CA GLU A 5 13.77 -11.33 7.83
C GLU A 5 13.52 -11.45 6.31
N GLN A 6 13.43 -12.68 5.78
CA GLN A 6 13.11 -12.88 4.37
C GLN A 6 11.67 -12.48 4.07
N GLU A 7 10.70 -12.96 4.85
CA GLU A 7 9.29 -12.59 4.72
C GLU A 7 9.08 -11.09 4.90
N TYR A 8 9.80 -10.48 5.85
CA TYR A 8 9.78 -9.03 6.07
C TYR A 8 10.23 -8.26 4.82
N ARG A 9 11.36 -8.65 4.21
CA ARG A 9 11.87 -7.98 3.01
C ARG A 9 10.90 -8.09 1.83
N GLU A 10 10.30 -9.26 1.65
CA GLU A 10 9.30 -9.49 0.60
C GLU A 10 8.01 -8.72 0.84
N ALA A 11 7.49 -8.74 2.07
CA ALA A 11 6.30 -7.99 2.45
C ALA A 11 6.52 -6.48 2.30
N LYS A 12 7.67 -5.97 2.76
CA LYS A 12 8.05 -4.56 2.62
C LYS A 12 8.19 -4.13 1.16
N ALA A 13 8.75 -4.98 0.30
CA ALA A 13 8.81 -4.72 -1.14
C ALA A 13 7.40 -4.63 -1.74
N ARG A 14 6.51 -5.57 -1.38
CA ARG A 14 5.11 -5.59 -1.86
C ARG A 14 4.32 -4.37 -1.41
N VAL A 15 4.46 -3.93 -0.15
CA VAL A 15 3.83 -2.69 0.34
C VAL A 15 4.31 -1.49 -0.47
N LYS A 16 5.62 -1.36 -0.69
CA LYS A 16 6.19 -0.25 -1.47
C LYS A 16 5.71 -0.24 -2.92
N GLU A 17 5.63 -1.41 -3.56
CA GLU A 17 5.09 -1.53 -4.92
C GLU A 17 3.62 -1.11 -4.98
N ALA A 18 2.81 -1.54 -4.01
CA ALA A 18 1.39 -1.18 -3.93
C ALA A 18 1.20 0.33 -3.75
N GLU A 19 1.93 0.95 -2.81
CA GLU A 19 1.91 2.40 -2.58
C GLU A 19 2.32 3.19 -3.83
N THR A 20 3.33 2.71 -4.56
CA THR A 20 3.78 3.31 -5.82
C THR A 20 2.68 3.25 -6.88
N ARG A 21 2.12 2.06 -7.12
CA ARG A 21 1.05 1.86 -8.12
C ARG A 21 -0.17 2.73 -7.84
N ILE A 22 -0.53 2.91 -6.57
CA ILE A 22 -1.68 3.72 -6.17
C ILE A 22 -1.43 5.20 -6.33
N THR A 23 -0.22 5.63 -6.02
CA THR A 23 0.20 7.02 -6.26
C THR A 23 0.15 7.34 -7.75
N GLU A 24 0.73 6.46 -8.58
CA GLU A 24 0.70 6.60 -10.04
C GLU A 24 -0.72 6.58 -10.60
N GLN A 25 -1.57 5.65 -10.14
CA GLN A 25 -2.96 5.56 -10.57
C GLN A 25 -3.74 6.82 -10.17
N GLY A 26 -3.58 7.30 -8.95
CA GLY A 26 -4.22 8.55 -8.50
C GLY A 26 -3.78 9.75 -9.32
N ALA A 27 -2.49 9.86 -9.67
CA ALA A 27 -1.98 10.89 -10.56
C ALA A 27 -2.60 10.80 -11.97
N ARG A 28 -2.66 9.59 -12.54
CA ARG A 28 -3.28 9.36 -13.86
C ARG A 28 -4.77 9.74 -13.88
N LEU A 29 -5.52 9.38 -12.84
CA LEU A 29 -6.94 9.72 -12.74
C LEU A 29 -7.16 11.24 -12.60
N ARG A 30 -6.32 11.93 -11.80
CA ARG A 30 -6.32 13.40 -11.76
C ARG A 30 -6.02 14.03 -13.11
N SER A 31 -4.99 13.53 -13.81
CA SER A 31 -4.64 14.01 -15.16
C SER A 31 -5.73 13.73 -16.20
N ALA A 32 -6.56 12.71 -15.99
CA ALA A 32 -7.75 12.42 -16.80
C ALA A 32 -8.96 13.30 -16.46
N GLY A 33 -8.86 14.19 -15.47
CA GLY A 33 -9.90 15.16 -15.12
C GLY A 33 -10.97 14.64 -14.16
N LEU A 34 -10.75 13.50 -13.50
CA LEU A 34 -11.70 12.99 -12.51
C LEU A 34 -11.72 13.90 -11.26
N ALA A 35 -12.91 14.04 -10.68
CA ALA A 35 -13.06 14.72 -9.41
C ALA A 35 -12.47 13.89 -8.26
N GLU A 36 -12.01 14.56 -7.19
CA GLU A 36 -11.36 13.89 -6.07
C GLU A 36 -12.24 12.82 -5.38
N ASP A 37 -13.57 12.98 -5.38
CA ASP A 37 -14.48 11.96 -4.84
C ASP A 37 -14.53 10.69 -5.72
N GLU A 38 -14.46 10.84 -7.04
CA GLU A 38 -14.38 9.73 -7.99
C GLU A 38 -13.04 9.00 -7.86
N ILE A 39 -11.95 9.76 -7.75
CA ILE A 39 -10.61 9.21 -7.52
C ILE A 39 -10.59 8.43 -6.21
N LYS A 40 -11.16 9.00 -5.14
CA LYS A 40 -11.26 8.35 -3.84
C LYS A 40 -12.04 7.03 -3.92
N ARG A 41 -13.16 6.98 -4.64
CA ARG A 41 -13.94 5.73 -4.87
C ARG A 41 -13.12 4.62 -5.53
N VAL A 42 -12.18 4.98 -6.42
CA VAL A 42 -11.31 4.01 -7.10
C VAL A 42 -10.11 3.61 -6.23
N ILE A 43 -9.50 4.57 -5.54
CA ILE A 43 -8.25 4.39 -4.82
C ILE A 43 -8.44 3.76 -3.43
N ASP A 44 -9.52 4.08 -2.71
CA ASP A 44 -9.73 3.61 -1.35
C ASP A 44 -9.85 2.07 -1.22
N PRO A 45 -10.53 1.35 -2.14
CA PRO A 45 -10.52 -0.11 -2.13
C PRO A 45 -9.12 -0.70 -2.32
N LEU A 46 -8.30 -0.07 -3.18
CA LEU A 46 -6.92 -0.50 -3.37
C LEU A 46 -6.15 -0.34 -2.07
N LYS A 47 -6.25 0.84 -1.42
CA LYS A 47 -5.64 1.14 -0.11
C LYS A 47 -5.99 0.09 0.95
N SER A 48 -7.26 -0.28 1.04
CA SER A 48 -7.73 -1.27 2.01
C SER A 48 -7.11 -2.64 1.79
N PHE A 49 -6.83 -3.03 0.53
CA PHE A 49 -6.36 -4.37 0.20
C PHE A 49 -4.97 -4.69 0.79
N TYR A 50 -4.08 -3.71 0.90
CA TYR A 50 -2.73 -3.90 1.45
C TYR A 50 -2.54 -3.30 2.84
N LEU A 51 -3.61 -2.77 3.45
CA LEU A 51 -3.54 -2.22 4.81
C LEU A 51 -3.08 -3.29 5.81
N GLY A 52 -3.66 -4.50 5.77
CA GLY A 52 -3.25 -5.59 6.67
C GLY A 52 -1.78 -6.02 6.47
N LEU A 53 -1.29 -6.04 5.23
CA LEU A 53 0.13 -6.36 4.97
C LEU A 53 1.06 -5.27 5.51
N LYS A 54 0.63 -4.01 5.43
CA LYS A 54 1.35 -2.87 6.02
C LYS A 54 1.39 -2.97 7.54
N GLU A 55 0.27 -3.29 8.18
CA GLU A 55 0.20 -3.52 9.62
C GLU A 55 1.14 -4.64 10.05
N GLU A 56 1.16 -5.78 9.34
CA GLU A 56 2.09 -6.88 9.65
C GLU A 56 3.57 -6.48 9.53
N VAL A 57 3.92 -5.65 8.53
CA VAL A 57 5.27 -5.10 8.38
C VAL A 57 5.62 -4.20 9.56
N GLU A 58 4.73 -3.29 9.94
CA GLU A 58 4.90 -2.38 11.08
C GLU A 58 5.05 -3.14 12.40
N GLU A 59 4.24 -4.19 12.63
CA GLU A 59 4.34 -5.06 13.80
C GLU A 59 5.69 -5.81 13.87
N TYR A 60 6.19 -6.32 12.73
CA TYR A 60 7.51 -6.94 12.69
C TYR A 60 8.63 -5.92 12.97
N GLU A 61 8.55 -4.71 12.40
CA GLU A 61 9.52 -3.64 12.66
C GLU A 61 9.55 -3.25 14.14
N GLN A 62 8.40 -3.19 14.80
CA GLN A 62 8.31 -2.92 16.24
C GLN A 62 8.91 -4.04 17.10
N ARG A 63 8.68 -5.31 16.74
CA ARG A 63 9.26 -6.46 17.47
C ARG A 63 10.77 -6.59 17.27
N ARG A 64 11.29 -6.09 16.14
CA ARG A 64 12.72 -6.13 15.80
C ARG A 64 13.53 -5.01 16.47
N ALA A 65 12.90 -3.86 16.76
CA ALA A 65 13.52 -2.67 17.34
C ALA A 65 13.91 -2.88 18.82
#